data_AF-A0A225VUP3-F1
#
_entry.id   AF-A0A225VUP3-F1
#
_cell.length_a   1.000
_cell.length_b   1.000
_cell.length_c   1.000
_cell.angle_alpha   90.00
_cell.angle_beta   90.00
_cell.angle_gamma   90.00
#
_symmetry.space_group_name_H-M   'P 1'
#
loop_
_entity.id
_entity.type
_entity.pdbx_description
1 polymer ?
#
loop_
_entity_poly.entity_id
_entity_poly.type
_entity_poly.pdbx_seq_one_letter_code
_entity_poly.pdbx_strand_id
1 'polypeptide(L)'
;MSSNSIFDLLDDVLDTYVIDPFQLCFFVCDHASVDVTLVRKARVPMIGWVLHRFNLAMRATLREHSDVLGKVHLLITKNEHQHESFGRRQKVVFLK
;
A
#
# COMPACT_ATOMS: atom_id res chain seq x y z
N MET A 1 1.26 -9.61 10.59
CA MET A 1 2.65 -9.39 11.05
C MET A 1 2.57 -8.68 12.39
N SER A 2 3.29 -9.16 13.40
CA SER A 2 3.27 -8.56 14.75
C SER A 2 4.04 -7.25 14.75
N SER A 3 3.62 -6.24 15.53
CA SER A 3 4.30 -4.94 15.59
C SER A 3 5.79 -5.03 15.92
N ASN A 4 6.24 -6.11 16.57
CA ASN A 4 7.63 -6.28 17.00
C ASN A 4 8.56 -6.65 15.83
N SER A 5 8.09 -7.43 14.84
CA SER A 5 8.92 -7.82 13.70
C SER A 5 9.31 -6.65 12.78
N ILE A 6 8.62 -5.51 12.91
CA ILE A 6 8.91 -4.29 12.17
C ILE A 6 10.01 -3.47 12.87
N PHE A 7 10.13 -3.56 14.20
CA PHE A 7 11.25 -2.95 14.92
C PHE A 7 12.53 -3.73 14.65
N ASP A 8 12.46 -5.06 14.71
CA ASP A 8 13.61 -5.90 14.40
C ASP A 8 14.17 -5.59 13.00
N LEU A 9 13.28 -5.44 12.00
CA LEU A 9 13.68 -5.04 10.65
C LEU A 9 14.25 -3.63 10.57
N LEU A 10 13.71 -2.68 11.33
CA LEU A 10 14.23 -1.30 11.35
C LEU A 10 15.62 -1.27 11.99
N ASP A 11 15.82 -1.97 13.10
CA ASP A 11 17.10 -2.07 13.78
C ASP A 11 18.14 -2.70 12.85
N ASP A 12 17.81 -3.80 12.17
CA ASP A 12 18.67 -4.43 11.15
C ASP A 12 19.06 -3.45 10.03
N VAL A 13 18.10 -2.64 9.55
CA VAL A 13 18.36 -1.64 8.49
C VAL A 13 19.24 -0.51 9.00
N LEU A 14 18.97 0.02 10.19
CA LEU A 14 19.77 1.09 10.79
C LEU A 14 21.21 0.63 11.02
N ASP A 15 21.40 -0.58 11.54
CA ASP A 15 22.72 -1.17 11.72
C ASP A 15 23.44 -1.41 10.38
N THR A 16 22.73 -1.95 9.38
CA THR A 16 23.29 -2.20 8.04
C THR A 16 23.86 -0.94 7.41
N TYR A 17 23.18 0.20 7.58
CA TYR A 17 23.61 1.48 7.03
C TYR A 17 24.37 2.36 8.02
N VAL A 18 24.66 1.86 9.24
CA VAL A 18 25.35 2.57 10.32
C VAL A 18 24.68 3.93 10.60
N ILE A 19 23.35 3.93 10.64
CA ILE A 19 22.53 5.10 10.95
C ILE A 19 22.20 5.06 12.44
N ASP A 20 22.68 6.06 13.17
CA ASP A 20 22.32 6.20 14.57
C ASP A 20 20.81 6.54 14.70
N PRO A 21 20.05 5.85 15.58
CA PRO A 21 18.62 6.07 15.74
C PRO A 21 18.23 7.51 16.08
N PHE A 22 19.11 8.30 16.72
CA PHE A 22 18.87 9.72 17.02
C PHE A 22 18.94 10.61 15.78
N GLN A 23 19.42 10.11 14.64
CA GLN A 23 19.41 10.82 13.36
C GLN A 23 18.05 10.74 12.64
N LEU A 24 17.11 9.90 13.11
CA LEU A 24 15.75 9.83 12.56
C LEU A 24 14.93 11.06 12.95
N CYS A 25 14.74 11.97 12.00
CA CYS A 25 13.95 13.18 12.21
C CYS A 25 12.43 12.95 12.11
N PHE A 26 11.98 12.07 11.20
CA PHE A 26 10.56 11.77 10.99
C PHE A 26 10.38 10.45 10.21
N PHE A 27 9.24 9.79 10.41
CA PHE A 27 8.78 8.68 9.56
C PHE A 27 7.80 9.19 8.50
N VAL A 28 7.94 8.73 7.25
CA VAL A 28 6.95 8.93 6.19
C VAL A 28 6.18 7.64 6.00
N CYS A 29 4.98 7.59 6.56
CA CYS A 29 4.19 6.37 6.66
C CYS A 29 2.71 6.66 6.37
N ASP A 30 1.92 5.61 6.17
CA ASP A 30 0.47 5.79 6.10
C ASP A 30 -0.13 5.91 7.51
N HIS A 31 -1.43 6.19 7.61
CA HIS A 31 -2.12 6.26 8.91
C HIS A 31 -2.69 4.88 9.33
N ALA A 32 -2.04 3.77 8.99
CA ALA A 32 -2.39 2.46 9.51
C ALA A 32 -2.04 2.33 10.99
N SER A 33 -2.75 1.43 11.69
CA SER A 33 -2.58 1.21 13.13
C SER A 33 -1.16 0.71 13.50
N VAL A 34 -0.51 -0.01 12.60
CA VAL A 34 0.87 -0.51 12.78
C VAL A 34 1.85 0.64 12.75
N ASP A 35 1.74 1.54 11.76
CA ASP A 35 2.62 2.70 11.58
C ASP A 35 2.45 3.70 12.74
N VAL A 36 1.22 3.93 13.19
CA VAL A 36 0.94 4.74 14.37
C VAL A 36 1.58 4.13 15.63
N THR A 37 1.54 2.80 15.78
CA THR A 37 2.17 2.12 16.91
C THR A 37 3.69 2.20 16.84
N LEU A 38 4.24 2.07 15.63
CA LEU A 38 5.66 2.19 15.33
C LEU A 38 6.22 3.54 15.78
N VAL A 39 5.62 4.60 15.25
CA VAL A 39 5.97 6.01 15.52
C VAL A 39 5.87 6.33 17.01
N ARG A 40 4.81 5.85 17.69
CA ARG A 40 4.63 6.09 19.14
C ARG A 40 5.72 5.44 19.98
N LYS A 41 6.13 4.22 19.63
CA LYS A 41 7.22 3.51 20.31
C LYS A 41 8.58 4.13 19.99
N ALA A 42 8.83 4.50 18.73
CA ALA A 42 10.07 5.13 18.30
C ALA A 42 10.23 6.59 18.79
N ARG A 43 9.14 7.25 19.21
CA ARG A 43 9.10 8.66 19.67
C ARG A 43 9.57 9.67 18.62
N VAL A 44 9.44 9.33 17.35
CA VAL A 44 9.80 10.17 16.20
C VAL A 44 8.51 10.70 15.56
N PRO A 45 8.45 11.96 15.08
CA PRO A 45 7.28 12.50 14.38
C PRO A 45 6.89 11.71 13.12
N MET A 46 5.60 11.62 12.81
CA MET A 46 5.10 11.00 11.57
C MET A 46 4.59 12.06 10.59
N ILE A 47 5.10 12.01 9.37
CA ILE A 47 4.57 12.73 8.21
C ILE A 47 3.70 11.75 7.44
N GLY A 48 2.38 12.00 7.44
CA GLY A 48 1.45 11.15 6.69
C GLY A 48 1.73 11.20 5.18
N TRP A 49 1.75 10.03 4.54
CA TRP A 49 1.99 9.93 3.11
C TRP A 49 0.92 10.71 2.32
N VAL A 50 1.38 11.68 1.52
CA VAL A 50 0.55 12.52 0.64
C VAL A 50 -0.36 11.68 -0.27
N LEU A 51 0.11 10.54 -0.78
CA LEU A 51 -0.67 9.65 -1.65
C LEU A 51 -1.90 9.07 -0.93
N HIS A 52 -1.74 8.65 0.33
CA HIS A 52 -2.86 8.14 1.12
C HIS A 52 -3.90 9.24 1.36
N ARG A 53 -3.45 10.45 1.71
CA ARG A 53 -4.34 11.62 1.88
C ARG A 53 -5.04 12.01 0.57
N PHE A 54 -4.31 11.96 -0.55
CA PHE A 54 -4.87 12.19 -1.87
C PHE A 54 -5.93 11.15 -2.24
N ASN A 55 -5.65 9.87 -1.99
CA ASN A 55 -6.63 8.80 -2.22
C ASN A 55 -7.88 8.99 -1.37
N LEU A 56 -7.75 9.36 -0.09
CA LEU A 56 -8.89 9.69 0.76
C LEU A 56 -9.69 10.90 0.22
N ALA A 57 -9.01 11.96 -0.20
CA ALA A 57 -9.64 13.13 -0.80
C ALA A 57 -10.38 12.77 -2.09
N MET A 58 -9.80 11.95 -2.96
CA MET A 58 -10.42 11.46 -4.18
C MET A 58 -11.64 10.59 -3.88
N ARG A 59 -11.56 9.69 -2.89
CA ARG A 59 -12.71 8.88 -2.46
C ARG A 59 -13.85 9.73 -1.90
N ALA A 60 -13.53 10.79 -1.15
CA ALA A 60 -14.54 11.73 -0.66
C ALA A 60 -15.18 12.53 -1.80
N THR A 61 -14.35 13.05 -2.72
CA THR A 61 -14.79 13.85 -3.88
C THR A 61 -15.67 13.05 -4.82
N LEU A 62 -15.30 11.79 -5.09
CA LEU A 62 -16.02 10.92 -6.02
C LEU A 62 -17.14 10.12 -5.35
N ARG A 63 -17.47 10.40 -4.08
CA ARG A 63 -18.49 9.66 -3.33
C ARG A 63 -19.87 9.72 -3.99
N GLU A 64 -20.21 10.87 -4.57
CA GLU A 64 -21.47 11.09 -5.29
C GLU A 64 -21.53 10.33 -6.62
N HIS A 65 -20.38 9.92 -7.15
CA HIS A 65 -20.26 9.13 -8.38
C HIS A 65 -19.88 7.67 -8.10
N SER A 66 -20.15 7.18 -6.88
CA SER A 66 -19.80 5.82 -6.46
C SER A 66 -20.46 4.73 -7.31
N ASP A 67 -21.63 4.98 -7.88
CA ASP A 67 -22.32 4.06 -8.79
C ASP A 67 -21.59 3.92 -10.13
N VAL A 68 -21.09 5.03 -10.70
CA VAL A 68 -20.29 5.04 -11.93
C VAL A 68 -18.95 4.38 -11.69
N LEU A 69 -18.29 4.68 -10.57
CA LEU A 69 -17.06 4.00 -10.17
C LEU A 69 -17.26 2.49 -10.02
N GLY A 70 -18.39 2.05 -9.47
CA GLY A 70 -18.75 0.64 -9.38
C GLY A 70 -18.87 -0.03 -10.76
N LYS A 71 -19.49 0.65 -11.73
CA LYS A 71 -19.60 0.16 -13.11
C LYS A 71 -18.24 0.08 -13.80
N VAL A 72 -17.39 1.10 -13.64
CA VAL A 72 -16.02 1.10 -14.17
C VAL A 72 -15.22 -0.05 -13.55
N HIS A 73 -15.32 -0.26 -12.24
CA HIS A 73 -14.66 -1.36 -11.56
C HIS A 73 -15.10 -2.72 -12.12
N LEU A 74 -16.41 -2.96 -12.27
CA LEU A 74 -16.95 -4.17 -12.88
C LEU A 74 -16.43 -4.41 -14.30
N LEU A 75 -16.29 -3.36 -15.10
CA LEU A 75 -15.73 -3.46 -16.45
C LEU A 75 -14.25 -3.82 -16.43
N ILE A 76 -13.44 -3.19 -15.56
CA ILE A 76 -12.02 -3.51 -15.41
C ILE A 76 -11.83 -4.96 -15.01
N THR A 77 -12.52 -5.43 -13.95
CA THR A 77 -12.42 -6.81 -13.46
C THR A 77 -12.90 -7.83 -14.50
N LYS A 78 -13.99 -7.51 -15.24
CA LYS A 78 -14.46 -8.37 -16.33
C LYS A 78 -13.43 -8.49 -17.44
N ASN A 79 -12.79 -7.39 -17.84
CA ASN A 79 -11.75 -7.39 -18.86
C ASN A 79 -10.49 -8.13 -18.40
N GLU A 80 -10.10 -8.04 -17.14
CA GLU A 80 -8.98 -8.81 -16.56
C GLU A 80 -9.23 -10.32 -16.63
N HIS A 81 -10.41 -10.78 -16.21
CA HIS A 81 -10.78 -12.19 -16.32
C HIS A 81 -10.88 -12.68 -17.78
N GLN A 82 -11.31 -11.80 -18.69
CA GLN A 82 -11.31 -12.10 -20.12
C GLN A 82 -9.90 -12.19 -20.70
N HIS A 83 -8.98 -11.32 -20.28
CA HIS A 83 -7.59 -11.36 -20.70
C HIS A 83 -6.86 -12.61 -20.16
N GLU A 84 -7.08 -13.00 -18.90
CA GLU A 84 -6.54 -14.24 -18.34
C GLU A 84 -7.11 -15.51 -18.99
N SER A 85 -8.41 -15.52 -19.30
CA SER A 85 -9.04 -16.65 -19.97
C SER A 85 -8.65 -16.73 -21.45
N PHE A 86 -8.41 -15.60 -22.11
CA PHE A 86 -7.84 -15.55 -23.46
C PHE A 86 -6.39 -16.01 -23.49
N GLY A 87 -5.55 -15.56 -22.54
CA GLY A 87 -4.18 -16.03 -22.38
C GLY A 87 -4.08 -17.53 -22.08
N ARG A 88 -5.01 -18.08 -21.27
CA ARG A 88 -5.14 -19.53 -21.05
C ARG A 88 -5.59 -20.27 -22.31
N ARG A 89 -6.55 -19.74 -23.08
CA ARG A 89 -6.98 -20.35 -24.35
C ARG A 89 -5.89 -20.36 -25.41
N GLN A 90 -5.11 -19.29 -25.54
CA GLN A 90 -3.97 -19.27 -26.46
C GLN A 90 -2.94 -20.34 -26.08
N LYS A 91 -2.58 -20.47 -24.79
CA LYS A 91 -1.66 -21.53 -24.33
C LYS A 91 -2.15 -22.94 -24.68
N VAL A 92 -3.45 -23.21 -24.59
CA VAL A 92 -4.02 -24.52 -24.97
C VAL A 92 -3.99 -24.75 -26.49
N VAL A 93 -4.17 -23.70 -27.30
CA VAL A 93 -4.08 -23.79 -28.77
C VAL A 93 -2.64 -24.02 -29.25
N PHE A 94 -1.63 -23.48 -28.54
CA PHE A 94 -0.21 -23.69 -28.88
C PHE A 94 0.37 -25.02 -28.36
N LEU A 95 -0.37 -25.78 -27.55
CA LEU A 95 0.07 -27.06 -26.95
C LEU A 95 -0.62 -28.29 -27.60
N LYS A 96 -1.24 -28.13 -28.76
CA LYS A 96 -1.90 -29.19 -29.52
C LYS A 96 -1.39 -29.23 -30.95
#